data_AF-A0A7C1AWJ7-F1
#
_entry.id   AF-A0A7C1AWJ7-F1
#
_cell.length_a   1.000
_cell.length_b   1.000
_cell.length_c   1.000
_cell.angle_alpha   90.00
_cell.angle_beta   90.00
_cell.angle_gamma   90.00
#
_symmetry.space_group_name_H-M   'P 1'
#
loop_
_entity.id
_entity.type
_entity.pdbx_description
1 polymer ?
#
loop_
_entity_poly.entity_id
_entity_poly.type
_entity_poly.pdbx_seq_one_letter_code
_entity_poly.pdbx_strand_id
1 'polypeptide(L)'
;AEILARRIIQLGGEPLLSPDQWSSATNCGYESPTDPDVSVILEQNVKGERCAIDTYSRLLKLVEAKDPVTYAMVLSILQDEIEHEDDLESLLRDLETARKK
;
A
#
# COMPACT_ATOMS: atom_id res chain seq x y z
N ALA A 1 6.08 7.11 4.03
CA ALA A 1 6.42 8.03 2.92
C ALA A 1 7.85 8.60 2.98
N GLU A 2 8.31 9.10 4.13
CA GLU A 2 9.60 9.83 4.23
C GLU A 2 10.83 9.02 3.78
N ILE A 3 10.85 7.71 4.05
CA ILE A 3 11.94 6.80 3.67
C ILE A 3 12.09 6.69 2.14
N LEU A 4 10.99 6.61 1.41
CA LEU A 4 10.97 6.49 -0.05
C LEU A 4 11.44 7.79 -0.70
N ALA A 5 10.93 8.94 -0.27
CA ALA A 5 11.33 10.23 -0.80
C ALA A 5 12.83 10.47 -0.62
N ARG A 6 13.38 10.16 0.57
CA ARG A 6 14.82 10.22 0.81
C ARG A 6 15.60 9.28 -0.10
N ARG A 7 15.10 8.05 -0.31
CA ARG A 7 15.78 7.09 -1.18
C ARG A 7 15.82 7.54 -2.64
N ILE A 8 14.73 8.12 -3.14
CA ILE A 8 14.66 8.67 -4.50
C ILE A 8 15.71 9.77 -4.68
N ILE A 9 15.81 10.70 -3.72
CA ILE A 9 16.82 11.78 -3.75
C ILE A 9 18.25 11.22 -3.69
N GLN A 10 18.50 10.21 -2.84
CA GLN A 10 19.82 9.55 -2.75
C GLN A 10 20.26 8.90 -4.06
N LEU A 11 19.32 8.42 -4.87
CA LEU A 11 19.57 7.85 -6.19
C LEU A 11 19.68 8.92 -7.30
N GLY A 12 19.59 10.21 -6.95
CA GLY A 12 19.65 11.33 -7.88
C GLY A 12 18.32 11.61 -8.60
N GLY A 13 17.21 11.02 -8.14
CA GLY A 13 15.87 11.28 -8.66
C GLY A 13 15.17 12.45 -7.96
N GLU A 14 14.03 12.85 -8.51
CA GLU A 14 13.15 13.86 -7.95
C GLU A 14 11.79 13.23 -7.57
N PRO A 15 11.37 13.28 -6.29
CA PRO A 15 10.05 12.80 -5.90
C PRO A 15 8.95 13.72 -6.44
N LEU A 16 7.73 13.21 -6.59
CA LEU A 16 6.59 14.04 -6.97
C LEU A 16 6.33 15.12 -5.91
N LEU A 17 6.43 16.39 -6.32
CA LEU A 17 6.36 17.54 -5.42
C LEU A 17 4.94 18.09 -5.25
N SER A 18 4.02 17.78 -6.17
CA SER A 18 2.63 18.27 -6.12
C SER A 18 1.62 17.10 -5.97
N PRO A 19 0.65 17.21 -5.05
CA PRO A 19 -0.46 16.27 -4.94
C PRO A 19 -1.28 16.08 -6.23
N ASP A 20 -1.36 17.11 -7.07
CA ASP A 20 -2.12 17.06 -8.33
C ASP A 20 -1.58 16.00 -9.31
N GLN A 21 -0.33 15.56 -9.12
CA GLN A 21 0.33 14.56 -9.96
C GLN A 21 0.09 13.12 -9.47
N TRP A 22 -0.46 12.91 -8.27
CA TRP A 22 -0.54 11.57 -7.68
C TRP A 22 -1.52 10.67 -8.43
N SER A 23 -2.64 11.23 -8.88
CA SER A 23 -3.67 10.46 -9.58
C SER A 23 -3.19 9.88 -10.92
N SER A 24 -2.24 10.54 -11.59
CA SER A 24 -1.67 10.05 -12.85
C SER A 24 -0.47 9.13 -12.66
N ALA A 25 0.22 9.21 -11.51
CA ALA A 25 1.42 8.44 -11.23
C ALA A 25 1.19 7.23 -10.29
N THR A 26 0.01 7.13 -9.69
CA THR A 26 -0.31 6.04 -8.76
C THR A 26 -0.43 4.69 -9.46
N ASN A 27 0.05 3.63 -8.80
CA ASN A 27 -0.19 2.25 -9.22
C ASN A 27 -1.56 1.73 -8.75
N CYS A 28 -2.11 2.36 -7.70
CA CYS A 28 -3.37 1.99 -7.08
C CYS A 28 -4.40 3.09 -7.28
N GLY A 29 -5.62 2.72 -7.64
CA GLY A 29 -6.70 3.69 -7.76
C GLY A 29 -7.04 4.32 -6.41
N TYR A 30 -7.71 5.48 -6.46
CA TYR A 30 -8.36 6.07 -5.29
C TYR A 30 -9.86 5.84 -5.38
N GLU A 31 -10.44 5.23 -4.35
CA GLU A 31 -11.87 5.01 -4.24
C GLU A 31 -12.40 5.90 -3.12
N SER A 32 -13.26 6.86 -3.46
CA SER A 32 -13.86 7.75 -2.47
C SER A 32 -14.85 6.97 -1.60
N PRO A 33 -14.76 7.04 -0.25
CA PRO A 33 -15.68 6.35 0.65
C PRO A 33 -17.01 7.11 0.71
N THR A 34 -17.84 6.96 -0.32
CA THR A 34 -19.16 7.61 -0.40
C THR A 34 -20.24 6.89 0.41
N ASP A 35 -20.02 5.60 0.69
CA ASP A 35 -20.87 4.80 1.56
C ASP A 35 -20.30 4.81 2.99
N PRO A 36 -21.07 5.25 4.01
CA PRO A 36 -20.61 5.28 5.39
C PRO A 36 -20.60 3.89 6.07
N ASP A 37 -21.06 2.82 5.43
CA ASP A 37 -21.00 1.48 6.01
C ASP A 37 -19.55 1.02 6.17
N VAL A 38 -19.16 0.71 7.42
CA VAL A 38 -17.83 0.24 7.80
C VAL A 38 -17.39 -1.00 7.00
N SER A 39 -18.31 -1.91 6.67
CA SER A 39 -17.98 -3.10 5.87
C SER A 39 -17.52 -2.74 4.46
N VAL A 40 -18.17 -1.76 3.82
CA VAL A 40 -17.78 -1.27 2.50
C VAL A 40 -16.40 -0.61 2.56
N ILE A 41 -16.14 0.19 3.60
CA ILE A 41 -14.84 0.85 3.80
C ILE A 41 -13.74 -0.19 4.05
N LEU A 42 -14.01 -1.23 4.84
CA LEU A 42 -13.06 -2.32 5.09
C LEU A 42 -12.73 -3.07 3.79
N GLU A 43 -13.73 -3.40 2.98
CA GLU A 43 -13.52 -4.04 1.67
C GLU A 43 -12.68 -3.16 0.73
N GLN A 44 -12.94 -1.85 0.70
CA GLN A 44 -12.13 -0.88 -0.05
C GLN A 44 -10.67 -0.86 0.42
N ASN A 45 -10.44 -0.85 1.73
CA ASN A 45 -9.08 -0.85 2.28
C ASN A 45 -8.34 -2.16 1.99
N VAL A 46 -8.99 -3.33 2.16
CA VAL A 46 -8.39 -4.64 1.80
C VAL A 46 -7.98 -4.67 0.33
N LYS A 47 -8.81 -4.13 -0.57
CA LYS A 47 -8.48 -3.98 -1.99
C LYS A 47 -7.28 -3.04 -2.20
N GLY A 48 -7.19 -1.98 -1.42
CA GLY A 48 -6.04 -1.06 -1.38
C GLY A 48 -4.75 -1.77 -1.01
N GLU A 49 -4.74 -2.52 0.10
CA GLU A 49 -3.55 -3.24 0.57
C GLU A 49 -3.10 -4.29 -0.44
N ARG A 50 -4.02 -5.06 -1.03
CA ARG A 50 -3.70 -6.02 -2.11
C ARG A 50 -3.00 -5.37 -3.31
N CYS A 51 -3.42 -4.16 -3.68
CA CYS A 51 -2.76 -3.41 -4.74
C CYS A 51 -1.35 -2.93 -4.33
N ALA A 52 -1.19 -2.48 -3.08
CA ALA A 52 0.09 -2.09 -2.53
C ALA A 52 1.06 -3.28 -2.49
N ILE A 53 0.60 -4.45 -2.02
CA ILE A 53 1.35 -5.71 -1.98
C ILE A 53 1.86 -6.10 -3.38
N ASP A 54 1.00 -6.09 -4.40
CA ASP A 54 1.42 -6.38 -5.78
C ASP A 54 2.47 -5.36 -6.27
N THR A 55 2.25 -4.09 -5.98
CA THR A 55 3.17 -3.00 -6.38
C THR A 55 4.56 -3.17 -5.76
N TYR A 56 4.64 -3.36 -4.43
CA TYR A 56 5.92 -3.54 -3.75
C TYR A 56 6.58 -4.89 -4.06
N SER A 57 5.79 -5.94 -4.29
CA SER A 57 6.30 -7.25 -4.76
C SER A 57 6.98 -7.14 -6.12
N ARG A 58 6.40 -6.39 -7.06
CA ARG A 58 7.03 -6.10 -8.36
C ARG A 58 8.28 -5.25 -8.20
N LEU A 59 8.26 -4.26 -7.31
CA LEU A 59 9.41 -3.41 -7.04
C LEU A 59 10.57 -4.20 -6.44
N LEU A 60 10.32 -5.14 -5.51
CA LEU A 60 11.34 -6.04 -4.97
C LEU A 60 12.06 -6.81 -6.06
N LYS A 61 11.32 -7.44 -6.98
CA LYS A 61 11.89 -8.17 -8.12
C LYS A 61 12.71 -7.27 -9.03
N LEU A 62 12.32 -6.00 -9.20
CA LEU A 62 13.04 -5.06 -10.03
C LEU A 62 14.43 -4.74 -9.47
N VAL A 63 14.52 -4.55 -8.14
CA VAL A 63 15.74 -4.14 -7.44
C VAL A 63 16.55 -5.31 -6.89
N GLU A 64 16.01 -6.53 -6.95
CA GLU A 64 16.67 -7.77 -6.54
C GLU A 64 18.07 -7.87 -7.19
N ALA A 65 19.07 -8.15 -6.34
CA ALA A 65 20.48 -8.23 -6.69
C ALA A 65 21.11 -6.96 -7.33
N LYS A 66 20.35 -5.89 -7.60
CA LYS A 66 20.85 -4.63 -8.18
C LYS A 66 21.08 -3.56 -7.14
N ASP A 67 20.20 -3.48 -6.14
CA ASP A 67 20.26 -2.48 -5.09
C ASP A 67 19.79 -3.09 -3.76
N PRO A 68 20.70 -3.67 -2.96
CA PRO A 68 20.34 -4.33 -1.71
C PRO A 68 19.77 -3.38 -0.65
N VAL A 69 20.11 -2.08 -0.72
CA VAL A 69 19.61 -1.07 0.22
C VAL A 69 18.15 -0.74 -0.10
N THR A 70 17.83 -0.50 -1.38
CA THR A 70 16.43 -0.32 -1.80
C THR A 70 15.63 -1.60 -1.59
N TYR A 71 16.20 -2.77 -1.86
CA TYR A 71 15.54 -4.05 -1.62
C TYR A 71 15.13 -4.20 -0.15
N ALA A 72 16.05 -4.01 0.80
CA ALA A 72 15.75 -4.13 2.23
C ALA A 72 14.65 -3.15 2.67
N MET A 73 14.66 -1.92 2.15
CA MET A 73 13.63 -0.91 2.43
C MET A 73 12.26 -1.29 1.87
N VAL A 74 12.20 -1.72 0.61
CA VAL A 74 10.93 -2.14 -0.01
C VAL A 74 10.40 -3.39 0.66
N LEU A 75 11.28 -4.28 1.14
CA LEU A 75 10.91 -5.49 1.87
C LEU A 75 10.26 -5.16 3.21
N SER A 76 10.73 -4.13 3.93
CA SER A 76 10.06 -3.70 5.16
C SER A 76 8.66 -3.16 4.87
N ILE A 77 8.52 -2.34 3.83
CA ILE A 77 7.20 -1.81 3.44
C ILE A 77 6.26 -2.96 3.05
N LEU A 78 6.73 -3.94 2.27
CA LEU A 78 5.92 -5.10 1.91
C LEU A 78 5.48 -5.92 3.13
N GLN A 79 6.32 -6.03 4.15
CA GLN A 79 5.92 -6.69 5.40
C GLN A 79 4.78 -5.94 6.09
N ASP A 80 4.88 -4.61 6.19
CA ASP A 80 3.84 -3.76 6.77
C ASP A 80 2.51 -3.93 6.00
N GLU A 81 2.52 -3.92 4.66
CA GLU A 81 1.26 -4.05 3.90
C GLU A 81 0.62 -5.45 4.03
N ILE A 82 1.42 -6.51 4.18
CA ILE A 82 0.90 -7.86 4.44
C ILE A 82 0.25 -7.94 5.82
N GLU A 83 0.85 -7.31 6.84
CA GLU A 83 0.26 -7.20 8.17
C GLU A 83 -1.05 -6.40 8.14
N HIS A 84 -1.06 -5.25 7.45
CA HIS A 84 -2.27 -4.43 7.28
C HIS A 84 -3.40 -5.19 6.56
N GLU A 85 -3.09 -5.98 5.52
CA GLU A 85 -4.09 -6.81 4.84
C GLU A 85 -4.73 -7.81 5.82
N ASP A 86 -3.92 -8.57 6.57
CA ASP A 86 -4.42 -9.58 7.52
C ASP A 86 -5.25 -8.94 8.64
N ASP A 87 -4.80 -7.81 9.18
CA ASP A 87 -5.53 -7.05 10.20
C ASP A 87 -6.91 -6.62 9.69
N LEU A 88 -6.98 -6.05 8.49
CA LEU A 88 -8.25 -5.59 7.88
C LEU A 88 -9.17 -6.76 7.54
N GLU A 89 -8.63 -7.86 7.03
CA GLU A 89 -9.40 -9.08 6.79
C GLU A 89 -9.94 -9.70 8.10
N SER A 90 -9.16 -9.65 9.18
CA SER A 90 -9.63 -10.07 10.51
C SER A 90 -10.78 -9.19 10.99
N LEU A 91 -10.65 -7.87 10.88
CA LEU A 91 -11.70 -6.92 11.26
C LEU A 91 -12.99 -7.14 10.47
N LEU A 92 -12.89 -7.41 9.17
CA LEU A 92 -14.05 -7.68 8.31
C LEU A 92 -14.77 -8.97 8.76
N ARG A 93 -14.03 -10.05 9.03
CA ARG A 93 -14.58 -11.33 9.52
C ARG A 93 -15.26 -11.18 10.88
N ASP A 94 -14.67 -10.41 11.79
CA ASP A 94 -15.23 -10.14 13.12
C ASP A 94 -16.52 -9.31 13.02
N LEU A 95 -16.54 -8.30 12.15
CA LEU A 95 -17.73 -7.48 11.89
C LEU A 95 -18.90 -8.33 11.34
N GLU A 96 -18.62 -9.21 10.37
CA GLU A 96 -19.63 -10.14 9.84
C GLU A 96 -20.17 -11.07 10.93
N THR A 97 -19.29 -11.57 11.79
CA THR A 97 -19.66 -12.46 12.90
C THR A 97 -20.54 -11.73 13.92
N ALA A 98 -20.21 -10.46 14.23
CA ALA A 98 -20.97 -9.63 15.15
C ALA A 98 -22.38 -9.31 14.61
N ARG A 99 -22.52 -9.06 13.30
CA ARG A 99 -23.80 -8.77 12.64
C ARG A 99 -24.74 -9.98 12.50
N LYS A 100 -24.19 -11.21 12.55
CA LYS A 100 -24.97 -12.46 12.48
C LYS A 100 -25.55 -12.90 13.84
N LYS A 101 -25.18 -12.24 14.93
CA LYS A 101 -25.72 -12.45 16.29
C LYS A 101 -26.89 -11.52 16.56
#